data_AF-A0A7C8M5W7-F1
#
_entry.id   AF-A0A7C8M5W7-F1
#
_cell.length_a   1.000
_cell.length_b   1.000
_cell.length_c   1.000
_cell.angle_alpha   90.00
_cell.angle_beta   90.00
_cell.angle_gamma   90.00
#
_symmetry.space_group_name_H-M   'P 1'
#
loop_
_entity.id
_entity.type
_entity.pdbx_description
1 polymer ?
#
loop_
_entity_poly.entity_id
_entity_poly.type
_entity_poly.pdbx_seq_one_letter_code
_entity_poly.pdbx_strand_id
1 'polypeptide(L)'
;MHQCSALIRVAAPLGCIPLLRPHIDSHLAQYRQELFTAITDDPPSFLLLGMALQNRSIYTECMVHVCGAWPAWPFKTKIKQMMKPQDPLHLLIEKKTVERDAAILQTENDLMLITIHIPDGTMRRPVKCTDQAWLETWVIVQVFHDHLTYALRTLAFDKKASLKRGVLFRTIHKGVNAYMEYEYARDLCKKIMPLGFKREFGQDLKNLKEHAALITRHLAKNELMIDPDQHDLGYLTCTKIEDADIIWNME
;
A
#
# COMPACT_ATOMS: atom_id res chain seq x y z
N MET A 1 24.72 -5.27 10.65
CA MET A 1 24.17 -3.97 11.13
C MET A 1 24.95 -3.41 12.33
N HIS A 2 24.99 -4.08 13.49
CA HIS A 2 25.65 -3.56 14.70
C HIS A 2 27.10 -3.07 14.52
N GLN A 3 27.92 -3.79 13.75
CA GLN A 3 29.31 -3.40 13.48
C GLN A 3 29.40 -2.11 12.65
N CYS A 4 28.57 -1.96 11.61
CA CYS A 4 28.53 -0.73 10.80
C CYS A 4 28.09 0.47 11.64
N SER A 5 27.07 0.30 12.48
CA SER A 5 26.61 1.36 13.39
C SER A 5 27.68 1.77 14.41
N ALA A 6 28.41 0.80 14.98
CA ALA A 6 29.51 1.08 15.89
C ALA A 6 30.65 1.86 15.21
N LEU A 7 30.98 1.48 13.97
CA LEU A 7 32.03 2.11 13.19
C LEU A 7 31.66 3.55 12.80
N ILE A 8 30.41 3.80 12.41
CA ILE A 8 29.89 5.15 12.15
C ILE A 8 29.92 6.01 13.41
N ARG A 9 29.57 5.44 14.59
CA ARG A 9 29.61 6.18 15.86
C ARG A 9 31.00 6.70 16.20
N VAL A 10 32.06 5.99 15.80
CA VAL A 10 33.45 6.42 15.99
C VAL A 10 33.90 7.36 14.88
N ALA A 11 33.52 7.08 13.63
CA ALA A 11 33.94 7.85 12.47
C ALA A 11 33.28 9.22 12.34
N ALA A 12 32.03 9.36 12.81
CA ALA A 12 31.26 10.58 12.66
C ALA A 12 31.87 11.78 13.41
N PRO A 13 32.24 11.68 14.71
CA PRO A 13 32.93 12.77 15.40
C PRO A 13 34.30 13.12 14.79
N LEU A 14 34.93 12.16 14.10
CA LEU A 14 36.23 12.32 13.46
C LEU A 14 36.12 12.89 12.03
N GLY A 15 34.91 13.13 11.51
CA GLY A 15 34.70 13.58 10.13
C GLY A 15 35.15 12.56 9.06
N CYS A 16 35.35 11.30 9.44
CA CYS A 16 35.96 10.27 8.59
C CYS A 16 34.93 9.42 7.81
N ILE A 17 33.63 9.73 7.91
CA ILE A 17 32.57 8.96 7.22
C ILE A 17 32.78 8.87 5.71
N PRO A 18 33.16 9.96 4.99
CA PRO A 18 33.35 9.89 3.53
C PRO A 18 34.42 8.87 3.11
N LEU A 19 35.43 8.63 3.95
CA LEU A 19 36.50 7.67 3.69
C LEU A 19 36.01 6.22 3.82
N LEU A 20 35.05 5.98 4.71
CA LEU A 20 34.56 4.64 5.03
C LEU A 20 33.38 4.22 4.16
N ARG A 21 32.62 5.19 3.65
CA ARG A 21 31.41 4.97 2.86
C ARG A 21 31.61 3.98 1.70
N PRO A 22 32.60 4.12 0.80
CA PRO A 22 32.75 3.18 -0.32
C PRO A 22 32.97 1.73 0.12
N HIS A 23 33.70 1.54 1.22
CA HIS A 23 33.99 0.20 1.75
C HIS A 23 32.76 -0.42 2.40
N ILE A 24 32.02 0.36 3.18
CA ILE A 24 30.79 -0.10 3.83
C ILE A 24 29.72 -0.40 2.79
N ASP A 25 29.53 0.48 1.81
CA ASP A 25 28.57 0.29 0.72
C ASP A 25 28.92 -0.95 -0.12
N SER A 26 30.19 -1.12 -0.47
CA SER A 26 30.65 -2.31 -1.19
C SER A 26 30.41 -3.60 -0.40
N HIS A 27 30.57 -3.57 0.92
CA HIS A 27 30.32 -4.74 1.75
C HIS A 27 28.81 -5.01 1.90
N LEU A 28 27.99 -3.99 2.13
CA LEU A 28 26.54 -4.12 2.23
C LEU A 28 25.92 -4.62 0.92
N ALA A 29 26.43 -4.17 -0.23
CA ALA A 29 25.97 -4.62 -1.54
C ALA A 29 26.17 -6.13 -1.79
N GLN A 30 27.10 -6.79 -1.08
CA GLN A 30 27.33 -8.23 -1.22
C GLN A 30 26.15 -9.07 -0.71
N TYR A 31 25.37 -8.56 0.26
CA TYR A 31 24.24 -9.26 0.85
C TYR A 31 22.98 -9.24 -0.03
N ARG A 32 22.90 -8.32 -1.01
CA ARG A 32 21.80 -8.24 -2.00
C ARG A 32 20.40 -8.33 -1.36
N GLN A 33 19.64 -9.38 -1.67
CA GLN A 33 18.28 -9.61 -1.17
C GLN A 33 18.23 -9.79 0.34
N GLU A 34 19.24 -10.41 0.96
CA GLU A 34 19.28 -10.61 2.41
C GLU A 34 19.34 -9.28 3.17
N LEU A 35 19.95 -8.25 2.58
CA LEU A 35 19.97 -6.91 3.15
C LEU A 35 18.55 -6.32 3.20
N PHE A 36 17.80 -6.41 2.10
CA PHE A 36 16.45 -5.85 2.01
C PHE A 36 15.44 -6.63 2.85
N THR A 37 15.59 -7.95 2.94
CA THR A 37 14.86 -8.76 3.93
C THR A 37 15.23 -8.34 5.36
N ALA A 38 16.50 -8.11 5.69
CA ALA A 38 16.88 -7.65 7.03
C ALA A 38 16.35 -6.24 7.36
N ILE A 39 16.13 -5.39 6.35
CA ILE A 39 15.52 -4.06 6.54
C ILE A 39 14.10 -4.18 7.08
N THR A 40 13.33 -5.22 6.72
CA THR A 40 11.92 -5.34 7.16
C THR A 40 11.77 -5.44 8.68
N ASP A 41 12.79 -5.95 9.36
CA ASP A 41 12.77 -6.16 10.82
C ASP A 41 12.81 -4.86 11.62
N ASP A 42 13.58 -3.87 11.14
CA ASP A 42 13.68 -2.55 11.77
C ASP A 42 14.14 -1.46 10.78
N PRO A 43 13.28 -1.09 9.81
CA PRO A 43 13.60 -0.07 8.80
C PRO A 43 14.13 1.24 9.38
N PRO A 44 13.63 1.78 10.52
CA PRO A 44 14.16 3.02 11.09
C PRO A 44 15.65 2.95 11.48
N SER A 45 16.15 1.79 11.93
CA SER A 45 17.58 1.64 12.26
C SER A 45 18.44 1.68 11.01
N PHE A 46 17.99 1.01 9.95
CA PHE A 46 18.66 1.04 8.65
C PHE A 46 18.52 2.41 7.96
N LEU A 47 17.46 3.17 8.23
CA LEU A 47 17.31 4.53 7.74
C LEU A 47 18.37 5.47 8.33
N LEU A 48 18.62 5.39 9.64
CA LEU A 48 19.72 6.12 10.29
C LEU A 48 21.08 5.76 9.67
N LEU A 49 21.29 4.47 9.38
CA LEU A 49 22.49 3.99 8.70
C LEU A 49 22.60 4.56 7.27
N GLY A 50 21.52 4.49 6.49
CA GLY A 50 21.45 5.00 5.12
C GLY A 50 21.70 6.49 5.04
N MET A 51 21.19 7.27 6.00
CA MET A 51 21.46 8.72 6.08
C MET A 51 22.92 9.02 6.42
N ALA A 52 23.49 8.35 7.41
CA ALA A 52 24.90 8.54 7.77
C ALA A 52 25.84 8.18 6.62
N LEU A 53 25.54 7.10 5.89
CA LEU A 53 26.30 6.68 4.73
C LEU A 53 25.91 7.43 3.45
N GLN A 54 24.88 8.26 3.44
CA GLN A 54 24.27 8.82 2.23
C GLN A 54 24.00 7.75 1.15
N ASN A 55 23.60 6.56 1.58
CA ASN A 55 23.27 5.44 0.69
C ASN A 55 21.80 5.56 0.27
N ARG A 56 21.58 5.98 -0.98
CA ARG A 56 20.25 6.21 -1.56
C ARG A 56 19.38 4.95 -1.57
N SER A 57 19.95 3.77 -1.85
CA SER A 57 19.17 2.54 -1.95
C SER A 57 18.59 2.13 -0.60
N ILE A 58 19.41 2.15 0.46
CA ILE A 58 18.96 1.82 1.83
C ILE A 58 17.97 2.89 2.31
N TYR A 59 18.27 4.17 2.07
CA TYR A 59 17.39 5.27 2.46
C TYR A 59 16.00 5.15 1.82
N THR A 60 15.93 4.96 0.50
CA THR A 60 14.67 4.82 -0.22
C THR A 60 13.87 3.63 0.29
N GLU A 61 14.48 2.44 0.41
CA GLU A 61 13.80 1.24 0.91
C GLU A 61 13.19 1.50 2.30
N CYS A 62 13.98 2.02 3.24
CA CYS A 62 13.51 2.27 4.60
C CYS A 62 12.42 3.34 4.65
N MET A 63 12.51 4.38 3.82
CA MET A 63 11.48 5.43 3.74
C MET A 63 10.14 4.87 3.26
N VAL A 64 10.12 3.96 2.29
CA VAL A 64 8.87 3.29 1.85
C VAL A 64 8.21 2.54 3.01
N HIS A 65 8.99 1.77 3.80
CA HIS A 65 8.47 1.09 4.98
C HIS A 65 7.92 2.05 6.04
N VAL A 66 8.68 3.09 6.37
CA VAL A 66 8.32 4.07 7.40
C VAL A 66 7.06 4.84 7.00
N CYS A 67 7.01 5.38 5.78
CA CYS A 67 5.84 6.07 5.25
C CYS A 67 4.64 5.13 5.12
N GLY A 68 4.83 3.87 4.73
CA GLY A 68 3.74 2.89 4.64
C GLY A 68 3.10 2.59 6.00
N ALA A 69 3.93 2.37 7.03
CA ALA A 69 3.45 1.99 8.36
C ALA A 69 2.91 3.17 9.19
N TRP A 70 3.28 4.41 8.85
CA TRP A 70 2.87 5.60 9.58
C TRP A 70 1.34 5.76 9.63
N PRO A 71 0.72 6.07 10.80
CA PRO A 71 1.34 6.44 12.08
C PRO A 71 1.52 5.30 13.10
N ALA A 72 1.20 4.04 12.78
CA ALA A 72 1.14 2.95 13.75
C ALA A 72 2.50 2.53 14.35
N TRP A 73 3.60 2.80 13.65
CA TRP A 73 5.00 2.56 14.07
C TRP A 73 5.26 1.21 14.78
N PRO A 74 5.22 0.08 14.06
CA PRO A 74 5.42 -1.26 14.64
C PRO A 74 6.89 -1.61 14.92
N PHE A 75 7.83 -0.68 14.72
CA PHE A 75 9.26 -0.96 14.68
C PHE A 75 9.95 -0.95 16.06
N LYS A 76 11.13 -1.58 16.13
CA LYS A 76 11.91 -1.71 17.36
C LYS A 76 12.51 -0.36 17.76
N THR A 77 13.17 0.30 16.82
CA THR A 77 13.71 1.66 16.99
C THR A 77 12.55 2.65 17.18
N LYS A 78 12.60 3.44 18.26
CA LYS A 78 11.51 4.34 18.64
C LYS A 78 11.61 5.67 17.89
N ILE A 79 10.46 6.27 17.53
CA ILE A 79 10.39 7.57 16.85
C ILE A 79 11.28 8.61 17.53
N LYS A 80 11.20 8.72 18.87
CA LYS A 80 11.98 9.68 19.67
C LYS A 80 13.50 9.50 19.58
N GLN A 81 13.98 8.30 19.23
CA GLN A 81 15.40 8.02 19.04
C GLN A 81 15.88 8.45 17.65
N MET A 82 14.96 8.53 16.68
CA MET A 82 15.27 8.78 15.28
C MET A 82 15.07 10.24 14.89
N MET A 83 13.99 10.88 15.35
CA MET A 83 13.64 12.24 14.95
C MET A 83 12.97 12.99 16.09
N LYS A 84 13.17 14.30 16.12
CA LYS A 84 12.39 15.22 16.94
C LYS A 84 11.22 15.77 16.11
N PRO A 85 10.14 16.24 16.75
CA PRO A 85 9.13 17.03 16.02
C PRO A 85 9.80 18.18 15.28
N GLN A 86 9.35 18.47 14.06
CA GLN A 86 9.91 19.50 13.15
C GLN A 86 11.30 19.21 12.58
N ASP A 87 11.85 18.02 12.81
CA ASP A 87 13.03 17.55 12.06
C ASP A 87 12.69 17.46 10.54
N PRO A 88 13.60 17.82 9.62
CA PRO A 88 13.36 17.70 8.18
C PRO A 88 12.82 16.32 7.76
N LEU A 89 13.31 15.25 8.39
CA LEU A 89 12.86 13.89 8.12
C LEU A 89 11.41 13.65 8.60
N HIS A 90 11.04 14.22 9.75
CA HIS A 90 9.67 14.15 10.26
C HIS A 90 8.71 14.88 9.31
N LEU A 91 9.06 16.09 8.88
CA LEU A 91 8.26 16.89 7.96
C LEU A 91 8.09 16.20 6.60
N LEU A 92 9.14 15.53 6.12
CA LEU A 92 9.08 14.74 4.90
C LEU A 92 8.14 13.53 5.02
N ILE A 93 8.22 12.78 6.12
CA ILE A 93 7.33 11.64 6.37
C ILE A 93 5.87 12.11 6.45
N GLU A 94 5.62 13.22 7.14
CA GLU A 94 4.28 13.83 7.20
C GLU A 94 3.78 14.22 5.82
N LYS A 95 4.59 14.92 5.01
CA LYS A 95 4.25 15.29 3.63
C LYS A 95 3.87 14.06 2.79
N LYS A 96 4.73 13.04 2.77
CA LYS A 96 4.49 11.80 2.01
C LYS A 96 3.27 11.02 2.50
N THR A 97 2.99 11.08 3.79
CA THR A 97 1.79 10.48 4.38
C THR A 97 0.53 11.20 3.92
N VAL A 98 0.53 12.53 3.89
CA VAL A 98 -0.62 13.33 3.39
C VAL A 98 -0.90 13.02 1.92
N GLU A 99 0.14 12.95 1.08
CA GLU A 99 0.00 12.57 -0.33
C GLU A 99 -0.61 11.16 -0.48
N ARG A 100 -0.13 10.19 0.30
CA ARG A 100 -0.66 8.83 0.35
C ARG A 100 -2.12 8.79 0.80
N ASP A 101 -2.47 9.53 1.85
CA ASP A 101 -3.82 9.54 2.41
C ASP A 101 -4.83 10.19 1.45
N ALA A 102 -4.40 11.21 0.70
CA ALA A 102 -5.20 11.77 -0.40
C ALA A 102 -5.45 10.73 -1.51
N ALA A 103 -4.42 9.97 -1.90
CA ALA A 103 -4.57 8.90 -2.90
C ALA A 103 -5.50 7.77 -2.40
N ILE A 104 -5.39 7.39 -1.12
CA ILE A 104 -6.32 6.43 -0.49
C ILE A 104 -7.76 6.94 -0.58
N LEU A 105 -8.00 8.18 -0.17
CA LEU A 105 -9.34 8.75 -0.16
C LEU A 105 -9.94 8.81 -1.57
N GLN A 106 -9.15 9.24 -2.56
CA GLN A 106 -9.57 9.25 -3.95
C GLN A 106 -9.91 7.83 -4.45
N THR A 107 -9.05 6.85 -4.16
CA THR A 107 -9.28 5.44 -4.54
C THR A 107 -10.55 4.88 -3.90
N GLU A 108 -10.76 5.14 -2.61
CA GLU A 108 -11.96 4.69 -1.90
C GLU A 108 -13.23 5.30 -2.51
N ASN A 109 -13.20 6.59 -2.88
CA ASN A 109 -14.31 7.24 -3.57
C ASN A 109 -14.57 6.58 -4.95
N ASP A 110 -13.52 6.43 -5.77
CA ASP A 110 -13.63 5.83 -7.10
C ASP A 110 -14.16 4.38 -7.04
N LEU A 111 -13.70 3.60 -6.06
CA LEU A 111 -14.21 2.23 -5.81
C LEU A 111 -15.71 2.22 -5.52
N MET A 112 -16.20 3.18 -4.73
CA MET A 112 -17.63 3.28 -4.38
C MET A 112 -18.50 3.76 -5.56
N LEU A 113 -17.89 4.37 -6.58
CA LEU A 113 -18.60 4.81 -7.80
C LEU A 113 -18.68 3.73 -8.88
N ILE A 114 -18.01 2.58 -8.71
CA ILE A 114 -18.04 1.48 -9.68
C ILE A 114 -19.48 1.04 -9.93
N THR A 115 -19.87 0.91 -11.19
CA THR A 115 -21.18 0.39 -11.59
C THR A 115 -21.13 -0.25 -12.97
N ILE A 116 -22.13 -1.09 -13.27
CA ILE A 116 -22.31 -1.66 -14.60
C ILE A 116 -23.18 -0.73 -15.43
N HIS A 117 -22.71 -0.44 -16.63
CA HIS A 117 -23.42 0.39 -17.58
C HIS A 117 -24.23 -0.46 -18.55
N ILE A 118 -25.51 -0.17 -18.67
CA ILE A 118 -26.45 -0.89 -19.53
C ILE A 118 -26.81 -0.05 -20.78
N PRO A 119 -27.18 -0.68 -21.90
CA PRO A 119 -27.62 0.02 -23.10
C PRO A 119 -28.86 0.87 -22.84
N ASP A 120 -28.86 2.10 -23.35
CA ASP A 120 -30.02 3.01 -23.34
C ASP A 120 -30.07 3.77 -24.67
N GLY A 121 -30.73 3.15 -25.67
CA GLY A 121 -30.68 3.61 -27.05
C GLY A 121 -29.25 3.59 -27.61
N THR A 122 -28.76 4.76 -28.01
CA THR A 122 -27.37 4.95 -28.51
C THR A 122 -26.36 5.20 -27.40
N MET A 123 -26.81 5.37 -26.16
CA MET A 123 -25.98 5.72 -25.01
C MET A 123 -25.84 4.53 -24.05
N ARG A 124 -24.98 4.70 -23.04
CA ARG A 124 -24.87 3.80 -21.90
C ARG A 124 -25.15 4.58 -20.62
N ARG A 125 -25.85 3.96 -19.68
CA ARG A 125 -26.12 4.56 -18.36
C ARG A 125 -25.91 3.56 -17.23
N PRO A 126 -25.69 4.02 -15.99
CA PRO A 126 -25.67 3.14 -14.83
C PRO A 126 -26.97 2.34 -14.67
N VAL A 127 -26.83 1.08 -14.25
CA VAL A 127 -27.94 0.20 -13.90
C VAL A 127 -28.70 0.74 -12.68
N LYS A 128 -30.04 0.68 -12.69
CA LYS A 128 -30.90 1.10 -11.57
C LYS A 128 -31.82 -0.05 -11.13
N CYS A 129 -32.30 0.00 -9.88
CA CYS A 129 -33.22 -1.00 -9.35
C CYS A 129 -34.57 -1.05 -10.08
N THR A 130 -34.97 0.06 -10.74
CA THR A 130 -36.21 0.16 -11.51
C THR A 130 -36.13 -0.57 -12.86
N ASP A 131 -34.93 -0.93 -13.32
CA ASP A 131 -34.74 -1.63 -14.59
C ASP A 131 -35.05 -3.12 -14.40
N GLN A 132 -36.31 -3.52 -14.55
CA GLN A 132 -36.74 -4.89 -14.22
C GLN A 132 -35.99 -5.98 -15.00
N ALA A 133 -35.58 -5.70 -16.24
CA ALA A 133 -34.75 -6.61 -17.04
C ALA A 133 -33.29 -6.73 -16.55
N TRP A 134 -32.80 -5.77 -15.75
CA TRP A 134 -31.43 -5.66 -15.26
C TRP A 134 -31.35 -5.66 -13.72
N LEU A 135 -32.45 -6.00 -13.04
CA LEU A 135 -32.53 -6.07 -11.59
C LEU A 135 -31.44 -6.98 -11.02
N GLU A 136 -31.18 -8.10 -11.69
CA GLU A 136 -30.09 -9.04 -11.36
C GLU A 136 -28.71 -8.38 -11.35
N THR A 137 -28.36 -7.67 -12.42
CA THR A 137 -27.11 -6.91 -12.52
C THR A 137 -27.03 -5.84 -11.42
N TRP A 138 -28.13 -5.11 -11.16
CA TRP A 138 -28.15 -4.12 -10.09
C TRP A 138 -27.89 -4.76 -8.71
N VAL A 139 -28.51 -5.90 -8.41
CA VAL A 139 -28.28 -6.65 -7.16
C VAL A 139 -26.80 -7.04 -7.01
N ILE A 140 -26.15 -7.49 -8.09
CA ILE A 140 -24.72 -7.84 -8.07
C ILE A 140 -23.87 -6.61 -7.73
N VAL A 141 -24.14 -5.47 -8.35
CA VAL A 141 -23.46 -4.20 -8.04
C VAL A 141 -23.62 -3.84 -6.55
N GLN A 142 -24.84 -3.99 -5.99
CA GLN A 142 -25.06 -3.68 -4.58
C GLN A 142 -24.36 -4.64 -3.62
N VAL A 143 -24.34 -5.94 -3.91
CA VAL A 143 -23.61 -6.92 -3.09
C VAL A 143 -22.10 -6.67 -3.15
N PHE A 144 -21.58 -6.24 -4.30
CA PHE A 144 -20.19 -5.81 -4.45
C PHE A 144 -19.88 -4.56 -3.63
N HIS A 145 -20.74 -3.54 -3.67
CA HIS A 145 -20.61 -2.33 -2.87
C HIS A 145 -20.71 -2.59 -1.37
N ASP A 146 -21.60 -3.47 -0.94
CA ASP A 146 -21.72 -3.88 0.47
C ASP A 146 -20.43 -4.54 0.94
N HIS A 147 -19.87 -5.46 0.14
CA HIS A 147 -18.60 -6.12 0.46
C HIS A 147 -17.42 -5.13 0.55
N LEU A 148 -17.32 -4.19 -0.41
CA LEU A 148 -16.33 -3.10 -0.37
C LEU A 148 -16.50 -2.23 0.87
N THR A 149 -17.71 -1.76 1.11
CA THR A 149 -18.04 -0.89 2.25
C THR A 149 -17.69 -1.56 3.57
N TYR A 150 -18.02 -2.85 3.71
CA TYR A 150 -17.68 -3.62 4.90
C TYR A 150 -16.17 -3.70 5.11
N ALA A 151 -15.40 -4.03 4.06
CA ALA A 151 -13.94 -4.11 4.13
C ALA A 151 -13.31 -2.76 4.49
N LEU A 152 -13.74 -1.68 3.83
CA LEU A 152 -13.23 -0.32 4.06
C LEU A 152 -13.59 0.20 5.46
N ARG A 153 -14.84 0.01 5.91
CA ARG A 153 -15.26 0.41 7.26
C ARG A 153 -14.50 -0.36 8.33
N THR A 154 -14.32 -1.66 8.15
CA THR A 154 -13.56 -2.48 9.10
C THR A 154 -12.14 -1.95 9.29
N LEU A 155 -11.49 -1.52 8.21
CA LEU A 155 -10.19 -0.86 8.30
C LEU A 155 -10.26 0.54 8.90
N ALA A 156 -11.26 1.35 8.54
CA ALA A 156 -11.38 2.73 9.02
C ALA A 156 -11.47 2.83 10.55
N PHE A 157 -12.09 1.84 11.21
CA PHE A 157 -12.20 1.78 12.67
C PHE A 157 -11.04 1.04 13.35
N ASP A 158 -10.08 0.50 12.60
CA ASP A 158 -8.92 -0.20 13.16
C ASP A 158 -7.81 0.80 13.53
N LYS A 159 -7.37 0.77 14.80
CA LYS A 159 -6.22 1.57 15.27
C LYS A 159 -4.92 1.27 14.53
N LYS A 160 -4.82 0.10 13.90
CA LYS A 160 -3.68 -0.37 13.09
C LYS A 160 -4.01 -0.39 11.59
N ALA A 161 -4.96 0.43 11.13
CA ALA A 161 -5.38 0.48 9.73
C ALA A 161 -4.21 0.62 8.75
N SER A 162 -3.22 1.48 9.03
CA SER A 162 -2.06 1.67 8.16
C SER A 162 -1.30 0.37 7.93
N LEU A 163 -1.26 -0.53 8.92
CA LEU A 163 -0.60 -1.84 8.84
C LEU A 163 -1.40 -2.92 8.13
N LYS A 164 -2.60 -2.61 7.61
CA LYS A 164 -3.48 -3.58 6.95
C LYS A 164 -3.97 -3.13 5.58
N ARG A 165 -3.96 -1.82 5.32
CA ARG A 165 -4.44 -1.22 4.07
C ARG A 165 -3.74 -1.77 2.83
N GLY A 166 -2.44 -2.04 2.92
CA GLY A 166 -1.68 -2.59 1.79
C GLY A 166 -2.22 -3.94 1.34
N VAL A 167 -2.50 -4.85 2.28
CA VAL A 167 -3.09 -6.16 1.97
C VAL A 167 -4.44 -6.01 1.28
N LEU A 168 -5.33 -5.14 1.76
CA LEU A 168 -6.63 -4.95 1.13
C LEU A 168 -6.48 -4.47 -0.32
N PHE A 169 -5.74 -3.39 -0.56
CA PHE A 169 -5.63 -2.83 -1.90
C PHE A 169 -4.90 -3.76 -2.87
N ARG A 170 -3.85 -4.48 -2.42
CA ARG A 170 -3.20 -5.53 -3.23
C ARG A 170 -4.16 -6.69 -3.51
N THR A 171 -5.00 -7.08 -2.56
CA THR A 171 -6.02 -8.13 -2.75
C THR A 171 -7.04 -7.72 -3.80
N ILE A 172 -7.59 -6.50 -3.71
CA ILE A 172 -8.50 -5.93 -4.72
C ILE A 172 -7.81 -5.88 -6.09
N HIS A 173 -6.55 -5.45 -6.14
CA HIS A 173 -5.78 -5.36 -7.39
C HIS A 173 -5.53 -6.72 -8.06
N LYS A 174 -5.25 -7.77 -7.27
CA LYS A 174 -5.14 -9.15 -7.77
C LYS A 174 -6.46 -9.66 -8.37
N GLY A 175 -7.59 -9.05 -7.99
CA GLY A 175 -8.86 -9.18 -8.70
C GLY A 175 -9.49 -10.56 -8.60
N VAL A 176 -9.78 -11.17 -9.76
CA VAL A 176 -10.77 -12.25 -9.94
C VAL A 176 -10.62 -13.42 -8.96
N ASN A 177 -9.38 -13.83 -8.65
CA ASN A 177 -9.08 -15.01 -7.82
C ASN A 177 -8.61 -14.66 -6.40
N ALA A 178 -8.61 -13.38 -6.01
CA ALA A 178 -8.09 -12.94 -4.70
C ALA A 178 -9.10 -12.11 -3.92
N TYR A 179 -9.99 -11.40 -4.63
CA TYR A 179 -10.99 -10.52 -4.01
C TYR A 179 -12.40 -11.02 -4.30
N MET A 180 -13.21 -11.14 -3.25
CA MET A 180 -14.63 -11.50 -3.30
C MET A 180 -14.91 -12.79 -4.10
N GLU A 181 -14.54 -13.94 -3.53
CA GLU A 181 -14.71 -15.25 -4.17
C GLU A 181 -16.08 -15.45 -4.83
N TYR A 182 -16.09 -16.07 -6.02
CA TYR A 182 -17.30 -16.22 -6.83
C TYR A 182 -18.40 -16.96 -6.07
N GLU A 183 -18.07 -18.06 -5.41
CA GLU A 183 -19.01 -18.89 -4.64
C GLU A 183 -19.62 -18.09 -3.48
N TYR A 184 -18.80 -17.32 -2.76
CA TYR A 184 -19.25 -16.45 -1.67
C TYR A 184 -20.24 -15.39 -2.16
N ALA A 185 -19.87 -14.66 -3.23
CA ALA A 185 -20.73 -13.64 -3.83
C ALA A 185 -22.05 -14.23 -4.33
N ARG A 186 -21.99 -15.39 -4.99
CA ARG A 186 -23.17 -16.11 -5.49
C ARG A 186 -24.10 -16.51 -4.35
N ASP A 187 -23.56 -17.00 -3.25
CA ASP A 187 -24.35 -17.46 -2.11
C ASP A 187 -25.03 -16.30 -1.37
N LEU A 188 -24.38 -15.12 -1.26
CA LEU A 188 -25.04 -13.89 -0.79
C LEU A 188 -26.21 -13.50 -1.70
N CYS A 189 -25.95 -13.48 -3.01
CA CYS A 189 -26.94 -13.14 -4.01
C CYS A 189 -28.15 -14.10 -4.02
N LYS A 190 -27.94 -15.41 -3.81
CA LYS A 190 -29.02 -16.41 -3.67
C LYS A 190 -29.91 -16.16 -2.44
N LYS A 191 -29.38 -15.61 -1.35
CA LYS A 191 -30.20 -15.24 -0.17
C LYS A 191 -31.15 -14.09 -0.48
N ILE A 192 -30.74 -13.17 -1.35
CA ILE A 192 -31.55 -12.02 -1.78
C ILE A 192 -32.55 -12.43 -2.86
N MET A 193 -32.11 -13.25 -3.83
CA MET A 193 -32.94 -13.78 -4.92
C MET A 193 -32.90 -15.31 -4.96
N PRO A 194 -33.79 -15.98 -4.18
CA PRO A 194 -33.82 -17.44 -4.09
C PRO A 194 -34.13 -18.17 -5.41
N LEU A 195 -34.85 -17.50 -6.32
CA LEU A 195 -35.20 -18.04 -7.64
C LEU A 195 -34.02 -18.10 -8.62
N GLY A 196 -32.84 -17.64 -8.21
CA GLY A 196 -31.61 -17.66 -9.01
C GLY A 196 -31.49 -16.50 -9.99
N PHE A 197 -30.36 -16.49 -10.71
CA PHE A 197 -30.02 -15.48 -11.73
C PHE A 197 -30.21 -16.10 -13.10
N LYS A 198 -30.93 -15.40 -13.99
CA LYS A 198 -31.09 -15.78 -15.39
C LYS A 198 -29.98 -15.21 -16.27
N ARG A 199 -29.32 -14.13 -15.85
CA ARG A 199 -28.18 -13.49 -16.52
C ARG A 199 -26.84 -14.05 -16.04
N GLU A 200 -25.79 -13.70 -16.77
CA GLU A 200 -24.40 -14.11 -16.51
C GLU A 200 -23.80 -13.41 -15.27
N PHE A 201 -24.23 -13.85 -14.08
CA PHE A 201 -23.72 -13.38 -12.78
C PHE A 201 -22.18 -13.29 -12.73
N GLY A 202 -21.49 -14.31 -13.26
CA GLY A 202 -20.04 -14.35 -13.29
C GLY A 202 -19.39 -13.27 -14.14
N GLN A 203 -20.02 -12.88 -15.25
CA GLN A 203 -19.48 -11.82 -16.11
C GLN A 203 -19.65 -10.44 -15.47
N ASP A 204 -20.81 -10.18 -14.85
CA ASP A 204 -21.06 -8.94 -14.12
C ASP A 204 -20.08 -8.77 -12.95
N LEU A 205 -19.92 -9.82 -12.12
CA LEU A 205 -18.96 -9.80 -11.02
C LEU A 205 -17.51 -9.63 -11.51
N LYS A 206 -17.13 -10.33 -12.59
CA LYS A 206 -15.80 -10.18 -13.19
C LYS A 206 -15.54 -8.74 -13.64
N ASN A 207 -16.49 -8.12 -14.34
CA ASN A 207 -16.38 -6.72 -14.79
C ASN A 207 -16.15 -5.75 -13.63
N LEU A 208 -16.87 -5.94 -12.51
CA LEU A 208 -16.71 -5.12 -11.30
C LEU A 208 -15.32 -5.29 -10.69
N LYS A 209 -14.84 -6.52 -10.56
CA LYS A 209 -13.50 -6.82 -10.03
C LYS A 209 -12.39 -6.26 -10.92
N GLU A 210 -12.51 -6.37 -12.24
CA GLU A 210 -11.53 -5.82 -13.19
C GLU A 210 -11.46 -4.29 -13.10
N HIS A 211 -12.60 -3.61 -13.00
CA HIS A 211 -12.64 -2.17 -12.80
C HIS A 211 -12.00 -1.78 -11.45
N ALA A 212 -12.34 -2.48 -10.37
CA ALA A 212 -11.75 -2.24 -9.06
C ALA A 212 -10.23 -2.45 -9.06
N ALA A 213 -9.74 -3.47 -9.76
CA ALA A 213 -8.33 -3.75 -9.89
C ALA A 213 -7.57 -2.64 -10.64
N LEU A 214 -8.21 -2.01 -11.64
CA LEU A 214 -7.64 -0.85 -12.34
C LEU A 214 -7.51 0.36 -11.42
N ILE A 215 -8.56 0.66 -10.63
CA ILE A 215 -8.58 1.77 -9.68
C ILE A 215 -7.47 1.62 -8.62
N THR A 216 -7.32 0.42 -8.05
CA THR A 216 -6.36 0.17 -6.95
C THR A 216 -4.92 -0.04 -7.40
N ARG A 217 -4.66 -0.10 -8.72
CA ARG A 217 -3.32 -0.41 -9.28
C ARG A 217 -2.20 0.45 -8.71
N HIS A 218 -2.45 1.75 -8.54
CA HIS A 218 -1.43 2.68 -8.06
C HIS A 218 -1.09 2.47 -6.57
N LEU A 219 -2.08 2.14 -5.73
CA LEU A 219 -1.86 1.79 -4.32
C LEU A 219 -1.27 0.38 -4.15
N ALA A 220 -1.53 -0.52 -5.08
CA ALA A 220 -0.97 -1.87 -5.08
C ALA A 220 0.48 -1.93 -5.61
N LYS A 221 1.01 -0.82 -6.14
CA LYS A 221 2.40 -0.75 -6.62
C LYS A 221 3.36 -1.00 -5.46
N ASN A 222 4.41 -1.76 -5.74
CA ASN A 222 5.49 -2.01 -4.80
C ASN A 222 6.75 -1.23 -5.21
N GLU A 223 7.22 -0.35 -4.34
CA GLU A 223 8.48 0.40 -4.48
C GLU A 223 9.62 -0.22 -3.65
N LEU A 224 9.37 -1.34 -2.97
CA LEU A 224 10.40 -2.11 -2.26
C LEU A 224 11.15 -3.06 -3.18
N MET A 225 12.36 -3.42 -2.79
CA MET A 225 13.18 -4.44 -3.46
C MET A 225 12.74 -5.89 -3.18
N ILE A 226 11.86 -6.06 -2.19
CA ILE A 226 11.28 -7.34 -1.78
C ILE A 226 9.79 -7.42 -2.11
N ASP A 227 9.25 -8.63 -2.22
CA ASP A 227 7.81 -8.85 -2.35
C ASP A 227 7.13 -8.67 -0.97
N PRO A 228 6.22 -7.69 -0.81
CA PRO A 228 5.55 -7.43 0.45
C PRO A 228 4.64 -8.59 0.89
N ASP A 229 4.10 -9.39 -0.03
CA ASP A 229 3.21 -10.49 0.31
C ASP A 229 3.99 -11.73 0.78
N GLN A 230 5.25 -11.90 0.35
CA GLN A 230 6.13 -12.97 0.85
C GLN A 230 6.71 -12.66 2.24
N HIS A 231 6.68 -11.40 2.66
CA HIS A 231 7.25 -10.93 3.93
C HIS A 231 6.18 -10.40 4.89
N ASP A 232 4.90 -10.74 4.67
CA ASP A 232 3.76 -10.36 5.52
C ASP A 232 3.64 -8.85 5.79
N LEU A 233 4.02 -8.02 4.82
CA LEU A 233 3.98 -6.56 4.95
C LEU A 233 2.57 -6.04 4.71
N GLY A 234 1.85 -5.78 5.80
CA GLY A 234 0.45 -5.39 5.74
C GLY A 234 0.16 -3.95 5.27
N TYR A 235 1.16 -3.06 5.31
CA TYR A 235 1.04 -1.67 4.90
C TYR A 235 1.27 -1.44 3.40
N LEU A 236 0.94 -0.22 2.94
CA LEU A 236 1.17 0.21 1.56
C LEU A 236 2.67 0.40 1.29
N THR A 237 3.10 0.00 0.11
CA THR A 237 4.51 0.09 -0.34
C THR A 237 4.65 0.92 -1.61
N CYS A 238 3.64 1.73 -1.94
CA CYS A 238 3.56 2.52 -3.16
C CYS A 238 4.16 3.93 -3.04
N THR A 239 4.70 4.30 -1.87
CA THR A 239 5.29 5.63 -1.65
C THR A 239 6.55 5.77 -2.49
N LYS A 240 6.56 6.72 -3.41
CA LYS A 240 7.74 7.00 -4.24
C LYS A 240 8.63 8.04 -3.56
N ILE A 241 9.92 7.71 -3.43
CA ILE A 241 10.96 8.60 -2.92
C ILE A 241 11.76 9.14 -4.11
N GLU A 242 11.70 10.45 -4.29
CA GLU A 242 12.34 11.18 -5.39
C GLU A 242 13.65 11.83 -4.94
N ASP A 243 14.45 12.34 -5.87
CA ASP A 243 15.75 12.94 -5.53
C ASP A 243 15.63 14.18 -4.63
N ALA A 244 14.51 14.90 -4.75
CA ALA A 244 14.16 16.04 -3.90
C ALA A 244 13.76 15.61 -2.47
N ASP A 245 13.47 14.33 -2.24
CA ASP A 245 13.14 13.80 -0.91
C ASP A 245 14.41 13.32 -0.17
N ILE A 246 15.57 13.32 -0.81
CA ILE A 246 16.83 12.91 -0.21
C ILE A 246 17.39 14.04 0.65
N ILE A 247 17.39 13.86 1.97
CA ILE A 247 17.69 14.93 2.93
C ILE A 247 19.08 15.56 2.78
N TRP A 248 20.09 14.81 2.34
CA TRP A 248 21.46 15.33 2.15
C TRP A 248 21.66 16.01 0.79
N ASN A 249 20.63 16.01 -0.07
CA ASN A 249 20.60 16.82 -1.28
C ASN A 249 19.92 18.18 -1.05
N MET A 250 19.36 18.41 0.14
CA MET A 250 18.70 19.66 0.53
C MET A 250 19.68 20.69 1.12
N GLU A 251 20.97 20.35 1.21
CA GLU A 251 22.07 21.22 1.64
C GLU A 251 22.68 22.02 0.48
#